data_AF-A0A653DSP7-F1
#
_entry.id   AF-A0A653DSP7-F1
#
_cell.length_a   1.000
_cell.length_b   1.000
_cell.length_c   1.000
_cell.angle_alpha   90.00
_cell.angle_beta   90.00
_cell.angle_gamma   90.00
#
_symmetry.space_group_name_H-M   'P 1'
#
loop_
_entity.id
_entity.type
_entity.pdbx_description
1 polymer ?
#
loop_
_entity_poly.entity_id
_entity_poly.type
_entity_poly.pdbx_seq_one_letter_code
_entity_poly.pdbx_strand_id
1 'polypeptide(L)'
;MYARLGMDMRAPLASLSLLWYHTIVRPFYAIDGTNVQAGVECSEQLLKESEAEFAQSALFLFFRGRVCRLNSDIKGALKSYQQAVQNSSQREIKILCTHEVGWCHLIELDYQKAGNSFTLLKCSSRWSRAFYNYLAAICAGACGDKEQFRLFEDIGQMTRNMPKGTQLDEFLARRAKRCPNTVETIDAKRTVYWKLLVFEMLYLWNALPSCNEENISTIITGEIHILKFVEDVNR
;
A
#
# COMPACT_ATOMS: atom_id res chain seq x y z
N MET A 1 25.97 -26.66 7.25
CA MET A 1 25.85 -26.01 5.93
C MET A 1 24.65 -25.07 5.99
N TYR A 2 24.80 -23.79 5.66
CA TYR A 2 23.66 -22.85 5.66
C TYR A 2 22.65 -23.29 4.60
N ALA A 3 21.35 -23.31 4.94
CA ALA A 3 20.30 -23.81 4.05
C ALA A 3 20.29 -23.11 2.68
N ARG A 4 20.70 -21.84 2.63
CA ARG A 4 20.78 -21.00 1.42
C ARG A 4 21.85 -21.46 0.41
N LEU A 5 22.92 -22.10 0.87
CA LEU A 5 24.05 -22.54 0.02
C LEU A 5 23.91 -24.02 -0.40
N GLY A 6 22.75 -24.62 -0.15
CA GLY A 6 22.44 -25.98 -0.61
C GLY A 6 22.11 -26.02 -2.10
N MET A 7 22.03 -27.23 -2.65
CA MET A 7 21.61 -27.48 -4.04
C MET A 7 20.14 -27.91 -4.14
N ASP A 8 19.44 -27.99 -3.00
CA ASP A 8 18.05 -28.44 -2.93
C ASP A 8 17.07 -27.25 -2.87
N MET A 9 15.77 -27.55 -2.87
CA MET A 9 14.71 -26.54 -2.81
C MET A 9 14.74 -25.67 -1.55
N ARG A 10 15.52 -26.02 -0.52
CA ARG A 10 15.64 -25.20 0.70
C ARG A 10 16.44 -23.94 0.43
N ALA A 11 17.36 -23.97 -0.53
CA ALA A 11 18.16 -22.81 -0.90
C ALA A 11 17.33 -21.63 -1.43
N PRO A 12 16.51 -21.78 -2.49
CA PRO A 12 15.67 -20.69 -2.97
C PRO A 12 14.60 -20.27 -1.94
N LEU A 13 14.05 -21.21 -1.17
CA LEU A 13 13.09 -20.88 -0.11
C LEU A 13 13.73 -20.07 1.02
N ALA A 14 14.98 -20.35 1.39
CA ALA A 14 15.74 -19.57 2.36
C ALA A 14 16.02 -18.15 1.83
N SER A 15 16.43 -18.01 0.57
CA SER A 15 16.60 -16.69 -0.08
C SER A 15 15.30 -15.89 -0.11
N LEU A 16 14.18 -16.51 -0.48
CA LEU A 16 12.86 -15.85 -0.49
C LEU A 16 12.43 -15.43 0.93
N SER A 17 12.72 -16.25 1.94
CA SER A 17 12.42 -15.94 3.34
C SER A 17 13.22 -14.74 3.84
N LEU A 18 14.52 -14.67 3.47
CA LEU A 18 15.35 -13.51 3.78
C LEU A 18 14.88 -12.26 3.05
N LEU A 19 14.55 -12.36 1.76
CA LEU A 19 13.96 -11.25 1.00
C LEU A 19 12.68 -10.73 1.66
N TRP A 20 11.80 -11.62 2.13
CA TRP A 20 10.60 -11.24 2.88
C TRP A 20 10.94 -10.52 4.18
N TYR A 21 11.89 -11.04 4.94
CA TYR A 21 12.32 -10.43 6.19
C TYR A 21 12.88 -9.01 5.96
N HIS A 22 13.80 -8.86 5.01
CA HIS A 22 14.47 -7.59 4.74
C HIS A 22 13.56 -6.55 4.09
N THR A 23 12.67 -6.96 3.18
CA THR A 23 11.84 -6.02 2.41
C THR A 23 10.45 -5.76 2.99
N ILE A 24 9.94 -6.63 3.87
CA ILE A 24 8.57 -6.52 4.42
C ILE A 24 8.59 -6.43 5.93
N VAL A 25 9.21 -7.39 6.64
CA VAL A 25 9.16 -7.44 8.11
C VAL A 25 9.89 -6.24 8.72
N ARG A 26 11.13 -5.96 8.29
CA ARG A 26 11.91 -4.84 8.85
C ARG A 26 11.24 -3.48 8.62
N PRO A 27 10.77 -3.13 7.39
CA PRO A 27 10.09 -1.85 7.20
C PRO A 27 8.74 -1.78 7.92
N PHE A 28 7.99 -2.88 7.99
CA PHE A 28 6.66 -2.88 8.62
C PHE A 28 6.73 -2.64 10.13
N TYR A 29 7.71 -3.25 10.82
CA TYR A 29 7.91 -3.06 12.26
C TYR A 29 8.88 -1.93 12.60
N ALA A 30 9.33 -1.16 11.60
CA ALA A 30 10.33 -0.11 11.74
C ALA A 30 11.56 -0.55 12.57
N ILE A 31 12.01 -1.80 12.39
CA ILE A 31 13.08 -2.43 13.19
C ILE A 31 14.37 -1.61 13.10
N ASP A 32 14.68 -1.13 11.91
CA ASP A 32 15.88 -0.36 11.62
C ASP A 32 15.65 1.16 11.76
N GLY A 33 14.48 1.59 12.26
CA GLY A 33 14.08 2.99 12.34
C GLY A 33 14.13 3.68 10.97
N THR A 34 14.98 4.70 10.84
CA THR A 34 15.23 5.40 9.58
C THR A 34 16.23 4.68 8.67
N ASN A 35 16.95 3.66 9.15
CA ASN A 35 17.98 2.95 8.40
C ASN A 35 17.41 1.77 7.57
N VAL A 36 16.46 2.09 6.70
CA VAL A 36 15.87 1.10 5.77
C VAL A 36 16.93 0.57 4.78
N GLN A 37 18.02 1.32 4.58
CA GLN A 37 19.06 1.05 3.59
C GLN A 37 19.79 -0.28 3.82
N ALA A 38 20.08 -0.63 5.07
CA ALA A 38 20.74 -1.92 5.37
C ALA A 38 19.91 -3.12 4.90
N GLY A 39 18.58 -3.05 5.01
CA GLY A 39 17.67 -4.07 4.49
C GLY A 39 17.62 -4.10 2.96
N VAL A 40 17.65 -2.94 2.33
CA VAL A 40 17.71 -2.80 0.86
C VAL A 40 18.98 -3.43 0.31
N GLU A 41 20.15 -3.05 0.82
CA GLU A 41 21.45 -3.56 0.35
C GLU A 41 21.53 -5.09 0.45
N CYS A 42 21.10 -5.66 1.58
CA CYS A 42 21.02 -7.11 1.77
C CYS A 42 20.09 -7.76 0.73
N SER A 43 18.96 -7.12 0.42
CA SER A 43 17.99 -7.64 -0.54
C SER A 43 18.50 -7.57 -1.98
N GLU A 44 19.17 -6.48 -2.35
CA GLU A 44 19.82 -6.33 -3.67
C GLU A 44 20.87 -7.39 -3.91
N GLN A 45 21.70 -7.68 -2.89
CA GLN A 45 22.68 -8.76 -2.96
C GLN A 45 22.00 -10.12 -3.18
N LEU A 46 20.96 -10.44 -2.41
CA LEU A 46 20.22 -11.71 -2.54
C LEU A 46 19.57 -11.87 -3.92
N LEU A 47 19.02 -10.78 -4.47
CA LEU A 47 18.45 -10.78 -5.82
C LEU A 47 19.54 -11.02 -6.88
N LYS A 48 20.68 -10.34 -6.77
CA LYS A 48 21.82 -10.49 -7.68
C LYS A 48 22.38 -11.91 -7.69
N GLU A 49 22.54 -12.51 -6.52
CA GLU A 49 23.02 -13.89 -6.38
C GLU A 49 22.07 -14.92 -7.01
N SER A 50 20.77 -14.61 -7.06
CA SER A 50 19.73 -15.51 -7.59
C SER A 50 19.34 -15.19 -9.05
N GLU A 51 19.95 -14.18 -9.66
CA GLU A 51 19.53 -13.64 -10.96
C GLU A 51 19.71 -14.63 -12.10
N ALA A 52 20.83 -15.37 -12.10
CA ALA A 52 21.14 -16.35 -13.15
C ALA A 52 20.07 -17.45 -13.29
N GLU A 53 19.43 -17.82 -12.18
CA GLU A 53 18.46 -18.91 -12.13
C GLU A 53 17.00 -18.41 -12.13
N PHE A 54 16.72 -17.29 -11.47
CA PHE A 54 15.36 -16.88 -11.14
C PHE A 54 14.97 -15.47 -11.60
N ALA A 55 15.75 -14.81 -12.47
CA ALA A 55 15.48 -13.43 -12.92
C ALA A 55 14.04 -13.17 -13.40
N GLN A 56 13.41 -14.14 -14.07
CA GLN A 56 12.05 -14.02 -14.62
C GLN A 56 10.97 -14.64 -13.73
N SER A 57 11.35 -15.21 -12.58
CA SER A 57 10.40 -15.79 -11.63
C SER A 57 9.53 -14.70 -11.02
N ALA A 58 8.22 -14.93 -10.95
CA ALA A 58 7.26 -13.94 -10.47
C ALA A 58 7.55 -13.47 -9.02
N LEU A 59 8.05 -14.34 -8.15
CA LEU A 59 8.42 -13.97 -6.78
C LEU A 59 9.67 -13.09 -6.73
N PHE A 60 10.69 -13.38 -7.55
CA PHE A 60 11.88 -12.55 -7.62
C PHE A 60 11.59 -11.18 -8.25
N LEU A 61 10.73 -11.14 -9.28
CA LEU A 61 10.23 -9.89 -9.84
C LEU A 61 9.42 -9.08 -8.82
N PHE A 62 8.60 -9.74 -8.00
CA PHE A 62 7.90 -9.10 -6.88
C PHE A 62 8.88 -8.46 -5.88
N PHE A 63 9.89 -9.20 -5.44
CA PHE A 63 10.88 -8.68 -4.49
C PHE A 63 11.77 -7.58 -5.09
N ARG A 64 12.10 -7.67 -6.37
CA ARG A 64 12.76 -6.58 -7.10
C ARG A 64 11.90 -5.31 -7.08
N GLY A 65 10.59 -5.45 -7.31
CA GLY A 65 9.67 -4.32 -7.17
C GLY A 65 9.65 -3.73 -5.76
N ARG A 66 9.69 -4.59 -4.73
CA ARG A 66 9.77 -4.17 -3.32
C ARG A 66 11.04 -3.37 -3.03
N VAL A 67 12.19 -3.82 -3.53
CA VAL A 67 13.47 -3.11 -3.40
C VAL A 67 13.41 -1.75 -4.10
N CYS A 68 12.95 -1.70 -5.35
CA CYS A 68 12.75 -0.42 -6.06
C CYS A 68 11.87 0.55 -5.27
N ARG A 69 10.76 0.07 -4.70
CA ARG A 69 9.85 0.90 -3.89
C ARG A 69 10.53 1.43 -2.62
N LEU A 70 11.33 0.62 -1.93
CA LEU A 70 12.07 1.04 -0.73
C LEU A 70 13.16 2.07 -1.07
N ASN A 71 13.71 2.02 -2.29
CA ASN A 71 14.62 3.03 -2.84
C ASN A 71 13.89 4.24 -3.45
N SER A 72 12.58 4.36 -3.27
CA SER A 72 11.75 5.43 -3.85
C SER A 72 11.74 5.46 -5.39
N ASP A 73 12.20 4.39 -6.05
CA ASP A 73 12.06 4.17 -7.50
C ASP A 73 10.70 3.54 -7.80
N ILE A 74 9.65 4.37 -7.76
CA ILE A 74 8.28 3.91 -7.96
C ILE A 74 8.04 3.41 -9.39
N LYS A 75 8.70 4.01 -10.38
CA LYS A 75 8.58 3.60 -11.79
C LYS A 75 9.18 2.20 -12.02
N GLY A 76 10.37 1.95 -11.47
CA GLY A 76 10.99 0.62 -11.48
C GLY A 76 10.14 -0.41 -10.76
N ALA A 77 9.57 -0.04 -9.60
CA ALA A 77 8.68 -0.90 -8.83
C ALA A 77 7.46 -1.34 -9.65
N LEU A 78 6.74 -0.37 -10.25
CA LEU A 78 5.56 -0.64 -11.09
C LEU A 78 5.90 -1.57 -12.26
N LYS A 79 7.01 -1.33 -12.96
CA LYS A 79 7.46 -2.18 -14.07
C LYS A 79 7.71 -3.62 -13.60
N SER A 80 8.40 -3.79 -12.47
CA SER A 80 8.69 -5.12 -11.92
C SER A 80 7.43 -5.85 -11.46
N TYR A 81 6.46 -5.17 -10.84
CA TYR A 81 5.19 -5.78 -10.47
C TYR A 81 4.35 -6.17 -11.68
N GLN A 82 4.31 -5.35 -12.73
CA GLN A 82 3.61 -5.69 -13.97
C GLN A 82 4.21 -6.95 -14.63
N GLN A 83 5.54 -7.04 -14.69
CA GLN A 83 6.23 -8.24 -15.17
C GLN A 83 5.93 -9.46 -14.29
N ALA A 84 5.93 -9.30 -12.96
CA ALA A 84 5.59 -10.38 -12.03
C ALA A 84 4.16 -10.91 -12.25
N VAL A 85 3.19 -10.03 -12.50
CA VAL A 85 1.80 -10.42 -12.81
C VAL A 85 1.71 -11.18 -14.12
N GLN A 86 2.44 -10.74 -15.15
CA GLN A 86 2.48 -11.41 -16.46
C GLN A 86 3.10 -12.81 -16.37
N ASN A 87 4.18 -12.94 -15.60
CA ASN A 87 4.93 -14.20 -15.46
C ASN A 87 4.32 -15.15 -14.42
N SER A 88 3.32 -14.73 -13.65
CA SER A 88 2.67 -15.57 -12.64
C SER A 88 1.46 -16.31 -13.22
N SER A 89 1.38 -17.61 -12.99
CA SER A 89 0.14 -18.39 -13.13
C SER A 89 -0.72 -18.36 -11.86
N GLN A 90 -0.12 -18.03 -10.71
CA GLN A 90 -0.76 -18.11 -9.40
C GLN A 90 -1.52 -16.82 -9.06
N ARG A 91 -2.81 -16.98 -8.72
CA ARG A 91 -3.71 -15.87 -8.35
C ARG A 91 -3.16 -15.04 -7.19
N GLU A 92 -2.64 -15.69 -6.16
CA GLU A 92 -2.20 -15.00 -4.93
C GLU A 92 -1.01 -14.07 -5.19
N ILE A 93 -0.07 -14.47 -6.06
CA ILE A 93 1.05 -13.59 -6.45
C ILE A 93 0.52 -12.37 -7.22
N LYS A 94 -0.48 -12.55 -8.09
CA LYS A 94 -1.10 -11.42 -8.82
C LYS A 94 -1.79 -10.45 -7.87
N ILE A 95 -2.52 -10.97 -6.87
CA ILE A 95 -3.15 -10.16 -5.82
C ILE A 95 -2.09 -9.39 -5.04
N LEU A 96 -1.00 -10.05 -4.65
CA LEU A 96 0.10 -9.43 -3.92
C LEU A 96 0.78 -8.31 -4.74
N CYS A 97 1.04 -8.53 -6.03
CA CYS A 97 1.58 -7.50 -6.90
C CYS A 97 0.60 -6.34 -7.11
N THR A 98 -0.71 -6.63 -7.24
CA THR A 98 -1.74 -5.60 -7.39
C THR A 98 -1.86 -4.73 -6.14
N HIS A 99 -1.70 -5.33 -4.94
CA HIS A 99 -1.62 -4.62 -3.68
C HIS A 99 -0.49 -3.60 -3.70
N GLU A 100 0.71 -4.04 -4.09
CA GLU A 100 1.88 -3.15 -4.18
C GLU A 100 1.71 -2.05 -5.24
N VAL A 101 1.12 -2.36 -6.40
CA VAL A 101 0.79 -1.36 -7.43
C VAL A 101 -0.14 -0.28 -6.89
N GLY A 102 -1.17 -0.67 -6.13
CA GLY A 102 -2.06 0.29 -5.47
C GLY A 102 -1.32 1.22 -4.51
N TRP A 103 -0.40 0.69 -3.71
CA TRP A 103 0.45 1.50 -2.82
C TRP A 103 1.43 2.40 -3.58
N CYS A 104 2.04 1.92 -4.65
CA CYS A 104 2.89 2.74 -5.51
C CYS A 104 2.13 3.96 -6.06
N HIS A 105 0.89 3.77 -6.53
CA HIS A 105 0.05 4.89 -6.96
C HIS A 105 -0.32 5.82 -5.81
N LEU A 106 -0.57 5.28 -4.61
CA LEU A 106 -0.88 6.09 -3.44
C LEU A 106 0.32 6.94 -2.98
N ILE A 107 1.53 6.38 -3.05
CA ILE A 107 2.81 7.06 -2.77
C ILE A 107 3.05 8.19 -3.79
N GLU A 108 2.66 7.97 -5.05
CA GLU A 108 2.71 8.98 -6.12
C GLU A 108 1.54 9.98 -6.07
N LEU A 109 0.69 9.90 -5.05
CA LEU A 109 -0.53 10.73 -4.89
C LEU A 109 -1.52 10.62 -6.07
N ASP A 110 -1.41 9.58 -6.90
CA ASP A 110 -2.34 9.27 -7.99
C ASP A 110 -3.53 8.48 -7.42
N TYR A 111 -4.44 9.22 -6.76
CA TYR A 111 -5.60 8.64 -6.08
C TYR A 111 -6.52 7.89 -7.04
N GLN A 112 -6.63 8.31 -8.30
CA GLN A 112 -7.49 7.66 -9.28
C GLN A 112 -6.98 6.25 -9.61
N LYS A 113 -5.69 6.11 -9.96
CA LYS A 113 -5.11 4.78 -10.24
C LYS A 113 -5.01 3.91 -8.99
N ALA A 114 -4.74 4.51 -7.84
CA ALA A 114 -4.73 3.81 -6.56
C ALA A 114 -6.12 3.23 -6.24
N GLY A 115 -7.17 4.05 -6.36
CA GLY A 115 -8.57 3.66 -6.15
C GLY A 115 -9.00 2.50 -7.05
N ASN A 116 -8.67 2.57 -8.35
CA ASN A 116 -8.94 1.49 -9.30
C ASN A 116 -8.28 0.17 -8.89
N SER A 117 -7.02 0.23 -8.44
CA SER A 117 -6.28 -0.94 -7.96
C SER A 117 -6.92 -1.55 -6.71
N PHE A 118 -7.34 -0.72 -5.76
CA PHE A 118 -8.00 -1.19 -4.53
C PHE A 118 -9.41 -1.73 -4.78
N THR A 119 -10.16 -1.16 -5.72
CA THR A 119 -11.44 -1.72 -6.17
C THR A 119 -11.26 -3.10 -6.80
N LEU A 120 -10.23 -3.28 -7.63
CA LEU A 120 -9.89 -4.59 -8.18
C LEU A 120 -9.54 -5.61 -7.07
N LEU A 121 -8.80 -5.18 -6.04
CA LEU A 121 -8.45 -6.01 -4.88
C LEU A 121 -9.67 -6.37 -4.02
N LYS A 122 -10.62 -5.45 -3.82
CA LYS A 122 -11.89 -5.73 -3.11
C LYS A 122 -12.65 -6.89 -3.75
N CYS A 123 -12.65 -6.96 -5.08
CA CYS A 123 -13.32 -8.01 -5.85
C CYS A 123 -12.51 -9.30 -5.94
N SER A 124 -11.18 -9.19 -6.04
CA SER A 124 -10.29 -10.32 -6.30
C SER A 124 -9.76 -11.01 -5.04
N SER A 125 -9.70 -10.32 -3.91
CA SER A 125 -9.17 -10.85 -2.66
C SER A 125 -10.23 -11.55 -1.81
N ARG A 126 -9.85 -12.65 -1.15
CA ARG A 126 -10.67 -13.28 -0.11
C ARG A 126 -10.50 -12.61 1.26
N TRP A 127 -9.40 -11.89 1.45
CA TRP A 127 -8.98 -11.28 2.71
C TRP A 127 -9.02 -9.75 2.62
N SER A 128 -9.24 -9.09 3.75
CA SER A 128 -9.17 -7.63 3.88
C SER A 128 -10.03 -6.84 2.88
N ARG A 129 -11.17 -7.41 2.43
CA ARG A 129 -12.05 -6.77 1.45
C ARG A 129 -12.59 -5.42 1.93
N ALA A 130 -12.93 -5.32 3.22
CA ALA A 130 -13.37 -4.06 3.81
C ALA A 130 -12.25 -3.01 3.85
N PHE A 131 -11.00 -3.43 4.07
CA PHE A 131 -9.84 -2.55 4.02
C PHE A 131 -9.62 -1.99 2.62
N TYR A 132 -9.66 -2.84 1.59
CA TYR A 132 -9.56 -2.39 0.20
C TYR A 132 -10.73 -1.49 -0.21
N ASN A 133 -11.95 -1.79 0.26
CA ASN A 133 -13.08 -0.90 0.05
C ASN A 133 -12.86 0.48 0.70
N TYR A 134 -12.34 0.51 1.93
CA TYR A 134 -12.01 1.75 2.62
C TYR A 134 -10.95 2.56 1.87
N LEU A 135 -9.85 1.91 1.42
CA LEU A 135 -8.82 2.58 0.62
C LEU A 135 -9.36 3.13 -0.70
N ALA A 136 -10.20 2.36 -1.41
CA ALA A 136 -10.86 2.84 -2.63
C ALA A 136 -11.77 4.04 -2.35
N ALA A 137 -12.54 4.01 -1.26
CA ALA A 137 -13.44 5.09 -0.88
C ALA A 137 -12.69 6.40 -0.57
N ILE A 138 -11.63 6.35 0.25
CA ILE A 138 -10.86 7.57 0.55
C ILE A 138 -10.14 8.12 -0.69
N CYS A 139 -9.74 7.26 -1.63
CA CYS A 139 -9.18 7.68 -2.91
C CYS A 139 -10.23 8.38 -3.78
N ALA A 140 -11.43 7.82 -3.90
CA ALA A 140 -12.54 8.45 -4.62
C ALA A 140 -12.90 9.82 -4.03
N GLY A 141 -12.98 9.91 -2.69
CA GLY A 141 -13.22 11.18 -2.00
C GLY A 141 -12.11 12.21 -2.23
N ALA A 142 -10.84 11.77 -2.31
CA ALA A 142 -9.70 12.65 -2.61
C ALA A 142 -9.74 13.21 -4.04
N CYS A 143 -10.28 12.43 -5.00
CA CYS A 143 -10.59 12.86 -6.36
C CYS A 143 -11.84 13.75 -6.47
N GLY A 144 -12.70 13.75 -5.44
CA GLY A 144 -14.04 14.34 -5.54
C GLY A 144 -14.98 13.56 -6.46
N ASP A 145 -14.72 12.27 -6.66
CA ASP A 145 -15.51 11.40 -7.52
C ASP A 145 -16.81 10.99 -6.82
N LYS A 146 -17.90 11.62 -7.26
CA LYS A 146 -19.25 11.41 -6.75
C LYS A 146 -19.90 10.12 -7.26
N GLU A 147 -19.40 9.51 -8.33
CA GLU A 147 -20.04 8.29 -8.86
C GLU A 147 -19.80 7.06 -7.95
N GLN A 148 -18.77 7.15 -7.11
CA GLN A 148 -18.35 6.06 -6.22
C GLN A 148 -18.98 6.13 -4.81
N PHE A 149 -20.09 6.85 -4.63
CA PHE A 149 -20.78 6.96 -3.32
C PHE A 149 -21.05 5.60 -2.66
N ARG A 150 -21.34 4.56 -3.45
CA ARG A 150 -21.58 3.19 -2.97
C ARG A 150 -20.41 2.62 -2.16
N LEU A 151 -19.16 3.02 -2.46
CA LEU A 151 -18.00 2.58 -1.69
C LEU A 151 -18.10 3.03 -0.23
N PHE A 152 -18.64 4.22 0.03
CA PHE A 152 -18.77 4.77 1.38
C PHE A 152 -19.90 4.10 2.18
N GLU A 153 -21.04 3.83 1.53
CA GLU A 153 -22.16 3.07 2.13
C GLU A 153 -21.71 1.65 2.52
N ASP A 154 -20.94 1.02 1.64
CA ASP A 154 -20.41 -0.33 1.83
C ASP A 154 -19.46 -0.42 3.05
N ILE A 155 -18.74 0.64 3.42
CA ILE A 155 -17.81 0.61 4.57
C ILE A 155 -18.56 0.18 5.83
N GLY A 156 -19.72 0.78 6.09
CA GLY A 156 -20.50 0.51 7.29
C GLY A 156 -21.12 -0.89 7.31
N GLN A 157 -21.48 -1.45 6.14
CA GLN A 157 -22.04 -2.80 6.04
C GLN A 157 -20.95 -3.86 6.14
N MET A 158 -19.85 -3.68 5.41
CA MET A 158 -18.74 -4.63 5.37
C MET A 158 -18.07 -4.76 6.73
N THR A 159 -17.88 -3.65 7.47
CA THR A 159 -17.26 -3.65 8.80
C THR A 159 -18.12 -4.30 9.88
N ARG A 160 -19.45 -4.28 9.75
CA ARG A 160 -20.37 -4.99 10.67
C ARG A 160 -20.29 -6.50 10.56
N ASN A 161 -20.04 -7.00 9.35
CA ASN A 161 -20.02 -8.43 9.04
C ASN A 161 -18.63 -9.07 9.15
N MET A 162 -17.61 -8.33 9.61
CA MET A 162 -16.25 -8.88 9.74
C MET A 162 -16.11 -9.75 11.00
N PRO A 163 -15.30 -10.82 10.93
CA PRO A 163 -14.87 -11.54 12.12
C PRO A 163 -14.16 -10.56 13.05
N LYS A 164 -14.60 -10.45 14.30
CA LYS A 164 -13.91 -9.64 15.30
C LYS A 164 -12.62 -10.36 15.69
N GLY A 165 -11.46 -9.72 15.53
CA GLY A 165 -10.23 -10.30 16.05
C GLY A 165 -8.92 -9.59 15.69
N THR A 166 -8.82 -8.94 14.53
CA THR A 166 -7.57 -8.26 14.15
C THR A 166 -7.58 -6.78 14.51
N GLN A 167 -6.38 -6.21 14.76
CA GLN A 167 -6.22 -4.77 15.00
C GLN A 167 -6.69 -3.93 13.81
N LEU A 168 -6.54 -4.46 12.58
CA LEU A 168 -7.02 -3.81 11.36
C LEU A 168 -8.55 -3.74 11.32
N ASP A 169 -9.23 -4.80 11.75
CA ASP A 169 -10.70 -4.82 11.79
C ASP A 169 -11.23 -3.82 12.81
N GLU A 170 -10.56 -3.71 13.97
CA GLU A 170 -10.93 -2.73 14.99
C GLU A 170 -10.69 -1.29 14.51
N PHE A 171 -9.56 -1.03 13.85
CA PHE A 171 -9.28 0.25 13.20
C PHE A 171 -10.39 0.61 12.21
N LEU A 172 -10.77 -0.31 11.32
CA LEU A 172 -11.82 -0.09 10.34
C LEU A 172 -13.19 0.11 10.98
N ALA A 173 -13.53 -0.64 12.04
CA ALA A 173 -14.78 -0.45 12.76
C ALA A 173 -14.87 0.94 13.43
N ARG A 174 -13.76 1.44 13.98
CA ARG A 174 -13.68 2.80 14.52
C ARG A 174 -13.80 3.85 13.42
N ARG A 175 -13.17 3.62 12.26
CA ARG A 175 -13.26 4.50 11.08
C ARG A 175 -14.66 4.54 10.50
N ALA A 176 -15.32 3.40 10.36
CA ALA A 176 -16.68 3.31 9.83
C ALA A 176 -17.70 4.14 10.63
N LYS A 177 -17.51 4.26 11.96
CA LYS A 177 -18.36 5.11 12.81
C LYS A 177 -18.20 6.61 12.57
N ARG A 178 -17.04 7.04 12.05
CA ARG A 178 -16.69 8.45 11.81
C ARG A 178 -16.77 8.84 10.34
N CYS A 179 -16.78 7.86 9.43
CA CYS A 179 -16.91 8.11 8.01
C CYS A 179 -18.32 8.61 7.68
N PRO A 180 -18.45 9.68 6.88
CA PRO A 180 -19.72 10.07 6.30
C PRO A 180 -20.34 8.88 5.56
N ASN A 181 -21.62 8.63 5.80
CA ASN A 181 -22.33 7.45 5.30
C ASN A 181 -23.61 7.80 4.52
N THR A 182 -23.90 9.08 4.34
CA THR A 182 -24.98 9.56 3.47
C THR A 182 -24.41 10.46 2.38
N VAL A 183 -25.10 10.56 1.25
CA VAL A 183 -24.67 11.39 0.12
C VAL A 183 -24.46 12.84 0.56
N GLU A 184 -25.36 13.38 1.37
CA GLU A 184 -25.31 14.78 1.84
C GLU A 184 -24.09 15.02 2.75
N THR A 185 -23.79 14.07 3.64
CA THR A 185 -22.66 14.21 4.57
C THR A 185 -21.32 14.01 3.88
N ILE A 186 -21.27 13.19 2.82
CA ILE A 186 -20.10 13.01 1.96
C ILE A 186 -19.88 14.27 1.12
N ASP A 187 -20.93 14.81 0.49
CA ASP A 187 -20.87 16.03 -0.34
C ASP A 187 -20.48 17.27 0.47
N ALA A 188 -20.84 17.31 1.75
CA ALA A 188 -20.39 18.37 2.65
C ALA A 188 -18.88 18.30 2.98
N LYS A 189 -18.20 17.18 2.72
CA LYS A 189 -16.75 17.06 2.94
C LYS A 189 -15.97 17.58 1.74
N ARG A 190 -15.05 18.49 2.00
CA ARG A 190 -14.05 18.94 1.02
C ARG A 190 -13.09 17.79 0.70
N THR A 191 -12.53 17.80 -0.51
CA THR A 191 -11.50 16.83 -0.98
C THR A 191 -10.32 16.71 -0.01
N VAL A 192 -9.96 17.81 0.65
CA VAL A 192 -8.88 17.86 1.65
C VAL A 192 -9.10 16.92 2.83
N TYR A 193 -10.35 16.76 3.30
CA TYR A 193 -10.67 15.80 4.37
C TYR A 193 -10.27 14.37 3.97
N TRP A 194 -10.56 13.99 2.74
CA TRP A 194 -10.24 12.66 2.22
C TRP A 194 -8.75 12.47 1.98
N LYS A 195 -8.05 13.50 1.51
CA LYS A 195 -6.59 13.49 1.37
C LYS A 195 -5.89 13.27 2.72
N LEU A 196 -6.38 13.88 3.80
CA LEU A 196 -5.85 13.62 5.14
C LEU A 196 -6.00 12.14 5.56
N LEU A 197 -7.12 11.50 5.21
CA LEU A 197 -7.29 10.07 5.47
C LEU A 197 -6.32 9.21 4.66
N VAL A 198 -5.99 9.63 3.43
CA VAL A 198 -4.96 8.99 2.62
C VAL A 198 -3.58 9.17 3.25
N PHE A 199 -3.24 10.37 3.71
CA PHE A 199 -1.95 10.65 4.36
C PHE A 199 -1.79 9.88 5.67
N GLU A 200 -2.86 9.73 6.44
CA GLU A 200 -2.87 8.84 7.59
C GLU A 200 -2.56 7.39 7.19
N MET A 201 -3.09 6.90 6.07
CA MET A 201 -2.77 5.55 5.59
C MET A 201 -1.31 5.42 5.19
N LEU A 202 -0.75 6.42 4.48
CA LEU A 202 0.67 6.44 4.13
C LEU A 202 1.56 6.44 5.38
N TYR A 203 1.17 7.18 6.43
CA TYR A 203 1.87 7.19 7.71
C TYR A 203 1.78 5.83 8.42
N LEU A 204 0.55 5.29 8.60
CA LEU A 204 0.34 4.04 9.33
C LEU A 204 0.99 2.82 8.65
N TRP A 205 1.11 2.84 7.32
CA TRP A 205 1.78 1.78 6.56
C TRP A 205 3.28 1.99 6.37
N ASN A 206 3.86 3.01 7.04
CA ASN A 206 5.26 3.39 6.89
C ASN A 206 5.68 3.57 5.42
N ALA A 207 4.82 4.22 4.63
CA ALA A 207 5.01 4.44 3.19
C ALA A 207 5.54 5.85 2.86
N LEU A 208 5.50 6.78 3.82
CA LEU A 208 6.05 8.13 3.65
C LEU A 208 7.53 8.15 3.26
N PRO A 209 8.42 7.28 3.80
CA PRO A 209 9.83 7.27 3.38
C PRO A 209 10.05 6.94 1.89
N SER A 210 9.08 6.28 1.25
CA SER A 210 9.12 5.95 -0.19
C SER A 210 8.58 7.07 -1.09
N CYS A 211 8.04 8.15 -0.51
CA CYS A 211 7.58 9.30 -1.28
C CYS A 211 8.76 10.15 -1.72
N ASN A 212 8.68 10.71 -2.93
CA ASN A 212 9.64 11.71 -3.38
C ASN A 212 9.43 13.05 -2.65
N GLU A 213 10.43 13.94 -2.70
CA GLU A 213 10.40 15.23 -2.01
C GLU A 213 9.24 16.14 -2.46
N GLU A 214 8.85 16.09 -3.73
CA GLU A 214 7.75 16.87 -4.29
C GLU A 214 6.40 16.45 -3.68
N ASN A 215 6.17 15.14 -3.56
CA ASN A 215 4.97 14.58 -2.96
C ASN A 215 4.92 14.86 -1.46
N ILE A 216 6.05 14.77 -0.75
CA ILE A 216 6.15 15.17 0.66
C ILE A 216 5.85 16.66 0.83
N SER A 217 6.41 17.52 -0.03
CA SER A 217 6.10 18.94 -0.02
C SER A 217 4.61 19.19 -0.27
N THR A 218 3.99 18.46 -1.20
CA THR A 218 2.55 18.54 -1.47
C THR A 218 1.71 18.15 -0.26
N ILE A 219 2.10 17.11 0.47
CA ILE A 219 1.46 16.68 1.71
C ILE A 219 1.53 17.80 2.77
N ILE A 220 2.73 18.35 3.01
CA ILE A 220 2.97 19.42 4.01
C ILE A 220 2.23 20.70 3.64
N THR A 221 2.31 21.13 2.38
CA THR A 221 1.67 22.37 1.92
C THR A 221 0.15 22.25 1.96
N GLY A 222 -0.38 21.05 1.68
CA GLY A 222 -1.78 20.71 1.88
C GLY A 222 -2.24 20.89 3.33
N GLU A 223 -1.40 20.53 4.31
CA GLU A 223 -1.67 20.74 5.74
C GLU A 223 -1.61 22.22 6.16
N ILE A 224 -0.71 23.03 5.59
CA ILE A 224 -0.60 24.46 5.91
C ILE A 224 -1.88 25.22 5.51
N HIS A 225 -2.49 24.87 4.38
CA HIS A 225 -3.79 25.45 3.99
C HIS A 225 -4.93 25.05 4.95
N ILE A 226 -4.80 23.90 5.64
CA ILE A 226 -5.78 23.42 6.62
C ILE A 226 -5.61 24.16 7.95
N LEU A 227 -4.37 24.34 8.42
CA LEU A 227 -4.08 25.05 9.67
C LEU A 227 -4.54 26.51 9.61
N LYS A 228 -4.24 27.21 8.51
CA LYS A 228 -4.75 28.57 8.27
C LYS A 228 -6.29 28.62 8.23
N PHE A 229 -6.93 27.59 7.67
CA PHE A 229 -8.39 27.52 7.63
C PHE A 229 -9.02 27.25 9.00
N VAL A 230 -8.41 26.42 9.84
CA VAL A 230 -8.87 26.19 11.22
C VAL A 230 -8.73 27.46 12.06
N GLU A 231 -7.69 28.28 11.81
CA GLU A 231 -7.56 29.61 12.42
C GLU A 231 -8.63 30.59 11.93
N ASP A 232 -8.96 30.58 10.63
CA ASP A 232 -9.98 31.47 10.05
C ASP A 232 -11.42 31.10 10.44
N VAL A 233 -11.72 29.82 10.68
CA VAL A 233 -13.06 29.36 11.12
C VAL A 233 -13.30 29.57 12.62
N ASN A 234 -12.23 29.75 13.40
CA ASN A 234 -12.32 30.02 14.85
C ASN A 234 -12.19 31.52 15.18
N ARG A 235 -12.24 32.41 14.18
CA ARG A 235 -12.38 33.86 14.31
C ARG A 235 -13.79 34.31 13.92
#